data_AF-A0A518LLN8-F1
#
_entry.id   AF-A0A518LLN8-F1
#
_cell.length_a   1.000
_cell.length_b   1.000
_cell.length_c   1.000
_cell.angle_alpha   90.00
_cell.angle_beta   90.00
_cell.angle_gamma   90.00
#
_symmetry.space_group_name_H-M   'P 1'
#
loop_
_entity.id
_entity.type
_entity.pdbx_description
1 polymer ?
#
loop_
_entity_poly.entity_id
_entity_poly.type
_entity_poly.pdbx_seq_one_letter_code
_entity_poly.pdbx_strand_id
1 'polypeptide(L)'
;MARYSGEVARDCEKCDEPLQFALGIDTERETLRAQHFGPGGPQNVVVSDWSAQLVTEAQVVLSVSFACPMCGGVQAAHVTCRRVPSPGEDTHFG
;
A
#
# COMPACT_ATOMS: atom_id res chain seq x y z
N MET A 1 -11.28 -8.10 11.61
CA MET A 1 -10.36 -8.26 10.47
C MET A 1 -9.38 -7.10 10.49
N ALA A 2 -8.11 -7.32 10.85
CA ALA A 2 -7.15 -6.22 10.93
C ALA A 2 -6.67 -5.83 9.52
N ARG A 3 -7.33 -4.82 8.94
CA ARG A 3 -6.97 -4.24 7.65
C ARG A 3 -6.13 -3.00 7.89
N TYR A 4 -5.10 -2.79 7.09
CA TYR A 4 -4.29 -1.57 7.13
C TYR A 4 -4.19 -0.97 5.74
N SER A 5 -4.18 0.35 5.62
CA SER A 5 -3.95 1.04 4.36
C SER A 5 -2.94 2.16 4.49
N GLY A 6 -2.21 2.41 3.40
CA GLY A 6 -1.25 3.50 3.29
C GLY A 6 -1.09 3.93 1.84
N GLU A 7 -0.35 5.01 1.62
CA GLU A 7 -0.16 5.59 0.29
C GLU A 7 1.33 5.76 0.01
N VAL A 8 1.70 5.55 -1.25
CA VAL A 8 3.02 5.85 -1.79
C VAL A 8 2.84 6.97 -2.80
N ALA A 9 3.59 8.05 -2.59
CA ALA A 9 3.71 9.16 -3.53
C ALA A 9 5.21 9.48 -3.66
N ARG A 10 5.79 9.13 -4.80
CA ARG A 10 7.21 9.36 -5.10
C ARG A 10 7.46 9.30 -6.60
N ASP A 11 8.63 9.72 -7.04
CA ASP A 11 9.05 9.54 -8.43
C ASP A 11 9.74 8.19 -8.64
N CYS A 12 9.58 7.63 -9.83
CA CYS A 12 10.25 6.39 -10.24
C CYS A 12 11.75 6.65 -10.43
N GLU A 13 12.61 6.02 -9.62
CA GLU A 13 14.07 6.11 -9.73
C GLU A 13 14.67 5.78 -11.12
N LYS A 14 13.90 5.14 -12.01
CA LYS A 14 14.36 4.75 -13.36
C LYS A 14 13.92 5.71 -14.48
N CYS A 15 12.73 6.27 -14.38
CA CYS A 15 12.14 7.08 -15.46
C CYS A 15 11.61 8.43 -15.00
N ASP A 16 11.81 8.79 -13.73
CA ASP A 16 11.39 10.04 -13.09
C ASP A 16 9.89 10.35 -13.21
N GLU A 17 9.09 9.34 -13.56
CA GLU A 17 7.63 9.47 -13.63
C GLU A 17 7.03 9.41 -12.22
N PRO A 18 6.03 10.25 -11.93
CA PRO A 18 5.36 10.25 -10.64
C PRO A 18 4.57 8.96 -10.42
N LEU A 19 4.78 8.33 -9.27
CA LEU A 19 4.11 7.11 -8.82
C LEU A 19 3.23 7.44 -7.63
N GLN A 20 1.91 7.38 -7.84
CA GLN A 20 0.94 7.58 -6.76
C GLN A 20 -0.01 6.39 -6.65
N PHE A 21 0.14 5.60 -5.60
CA PHE A 21 -0.68 4.42 -5.39
C PHE A 21 -1.02 4.19 -3.91
N ALA A 22 -2.22 3.66 -3.67
CA ALA A 22 -2.62 3.20 -2.36
C ALA A 22 -2.31 1.71 -2.20
N LEU A 23 -1.93 1.31 -1.00
CA LEU A 23 -1.77 -0.07 -0.60
C LEU A 23 -2.75 -0.41 0.50
N GLY A 24 -3.30 -1.62 0.44
CA GLY A 24 -4.09 -2.22 1.50
C GLY A 24 -3.55 -3.62 1.81
N ILE A 25 -3.32 -3.90 3.09
CA ILE A 25 -2.96 -5.24 3.58
C ILE A 25 -4.05 -5.78 4.51
N ASP A 26 -4.36 -7.05 4.33
CA ASP A 26 -5.07 -7.88 5.29
C ASP A 26 -4.03 -8.81 5.94
N THR A 27 -3.64 -8.51 7.19
CA THR A 27 -2.55 -9.23 7.88
C THR A 27 -2.97 -10.63 8.33
N GLU A 28 -4.27 -10.89 8.47
CA GLU A 28 -4.78 -12.23 8.84
C GLU A 28 -4.86 -13.16 7.62
N ARG A 29 -5.11 -12.60 6.43
CA ARG A 29 -5.19 -13.36 5.17
C ARG A 29 -3.90 -13.28 4.34
N GLU A 30 -2.88 -12.62 4.85
CA GLU A 30 -1.61 -12.33 4.17
C GLU A 30 -1.81 -11.82 2.73
N THR A 31 -2.81 -10.95 2.54
CA THR A 31 -3.17 -10.45 1.21
C THR A 31 -2.82 -8.97 1.10
N LEU A 32 -1.94 -8.64 0.16
CA LEU A 32 -1.61 -7.26 -0.20
C LEU A 32 -2.29 -6.87 -1.51
N ARG A 33 -2.85 -5.67 -1.57
CA ARG A 33 -3.38 -5.05 -2.77
C ARG A 33 -2.75 -3.67 -2.94
N ALA A 34 -2.31 -3.35 -4.15
CA ALA A 34 -1.75 -2.06 -4.50
C ALA A 34 -2.45 -1.52 -5.74
N GLN A 35 -2.93 -0.28 -5.68
CA GLN A 35 -3.71 0.34 -6.75
C GLN A 35 -3.19 1.75 -7.03
N HIS A 36 -2.69 1.95 -8.25
CA HIS A 36 -2.19 3.21 -8.76
C HIS A 36 -3.32 4.05 -9.33
N PHE A 37 -3.40 5.31 -8.94
CA PHE A 37 -4.42 6.25 -9.39
C PHE A 37 -3.77 7.28 -10.32
N GLY A 38 -3.59 6.88 -11.58
CA GLY A 38 -3.01 7.75 -12.62
C GLY A 38 -4.06 8.38 -13.53
N PRO A 39 -3.65 9.25 -14.47
CA PRO A 39 -4.54 9.87 -15.46
C PRO A 39 -5.25 8.85 -16.37
N GLY A 40 -4.73 7.63 -16.49
CA GLY A 40 -5.38 6.51 -17.20
C GLY A 40 -6.40 5.71 -16.37
N GLY A 41 -6.73 6.15 -15.15
CA GLY A 41 -7.62 5.45 -14.23
C GLY A 41 -6.88 4.50 -13.27
N PRO A 42 -7.63 3.76 -12.42
CA PRO A 42 -7.06 2.86 -11.44
C PRO A 42 -6.40 1.65 -12.11
N GLN A 43 -5.12 1.42 -11.81
CA GLN A 43 -4.34 0.29 -12.32
C GLN A 43 -3.78 -0.53 -11.15
N ASN A 44 -3.78 -1.85 -11.28
CA ASN A 44 -3.14 -2.70 -10.27
C ASN A 44 -1.63 -2.57 -10.36
N VAL A 45 -0.97 -2.31 -9.24
CA VAL A 45 0.49 -2.30 -9.16
C VAL A 45 0.95 -3.73 -8.91
N VAL A 46 1.88 -4.21 -9.75
CA VAL A 46 2.47 -5.54 -9.58
C VAL A 46 3.52 -5.46 -8.48
N VAL A 47 3.17 -5.99 -7.31
CA VAL A 47 4.08 -6.17 -6.17
C VAL A 47 4.74 -7.54 -6.31
N SER A 48 6.07 -7.56 -6.36
CA SER A 48 6.87 -8.78 -6.50
C SER A 48 7.24 -9.39 -5.15
N ASP A 49 7.44 -8.55 -4.13
CA ASP A 49 7.81 -8.98 -2.78
C ASP A 49 7.28 -7.97 -1.76
N TRP A 50 6.91 -8.43 -0.57
CA TRP A 50 6.51 -7.55 0.52
C TRP A 50 6.74 -8.18 1.89
N SER A 51 6.95 -7.32 2.89
CA SER A 51 6.98 -7.69 4.30
C SER A 51 6.20 -6.68 5.13
N ALA A 52 5.60 -7.14 6.21
CA ALA A 52 4.82 -6.33 7.14
C ALA A 52 5.39 -6.43 8.54
N GLN A 53 5.63 -5.28 9.17
CA GLN A 53 6.05 -5.20 10.57
C GLN A 53 4.99 -4.43 11.36
N LEU A 54 4.35 -5.11 12.31
CA LEU A 54 3.45 -4.45 13.26
C LEU A 54 4.28 -3.56 14.19
N VAL A 55 4.00 -2.25 14.16
CA VAL A 55 4.65 -1.28 15.05
C VAL A 55 3.77 -1.01 16.26
N THR A 56 2.47 -0.84 16.02
CA THR A 56 1.43 -0.74 17.06
C THR A 56 0.15 -1.42 16.56
N GLU A 57 -0.84 -1.66 17.42
CA GLU A 57 -2.14 -2.20 16.99
C GLU A 57 -2.82 -1.34 15.90
N ALA A 58 -2.52 -0.04 15.87
CA ALA A 58 -3.06 0.91 14.89
C ALA A 58 -2.15 1.12 13.67
N GLN A 59 -0.92 0.59 13.65
CA GLN A 59 0.09 0.92 12.65
C GLN A 59 0.96 -0.28 12.27
N VAL A 60 1.06 -0.50 10.96
CA VAL A 60 1.97 -1.46 10.34
C VAL A 60 2.90 -0.71 9.40
N VAL A 61 4.18 -1.07 9.40
CA VAL A 61 5.11 -0.63 8.36
C VAL A 61 5.23 -1.74 7.33
N LEU A 62 4.85 -1.44 6.09
CA LEU A 62 5.04 -2.31 4.95
C LEU A 62 6.33 -1.96 4.24
N SER A 63 7.11 -2.96 3.88
CA SER A 63 8.20 -2.83 2.90
C SER A 63 7.76 -3.55 1.64
N VAL A 64 7.68 -2.86 0.52
CA VAL A 64 7.16 -3.42 -0.74
C VAL A 64 8.15 -3.23 -1.87
N SER A 65 8.36 -4.29 -2.64
CA SER A 65 9.08 -4.27 -3.91
C SER A 65 8.08 -4.42 -5.05
N PHE A 66 8.07 -3.49 -6.00
CA PHE A 66 7.07 -3.42 -7.05
C PHE A 66 7.68 -2.93 -8.38
N ALA A 67 7.02 -3.26 -9.49
CA ALA A 67 7.39 -2.74 -10.79
C ALA A 67 6.67 -1.42 -11.08
N CYS A 68 7.41 -0.40 -11.52
CA CYS A 68 6.84 0.84 -12.04
C CYS A 68 5.91 0.52 -13.22
N PRO A 69 4.63 0.92 -13.19
CA PRO A 69 3.67 0.61 -14.27
C PRO A 69 4.06 1.25 -15.61
N MET A 70 4.80 2.37 -15.60
CA MET A 70 5.20 3.09 -16.81
C MET A 70 6.41 2.46 -17.54
N CYS A 71 7.47 2.08 -16.82
CA CYS A 71 8.75 1.67 -17.42
C CYS A 71 9.21 0.27 -17.02
N GLY A 72 8.47 -0.42 -16.14
CA GLY A 72 8.84 -1.73 -15.59
C GLY A 72 10.07 -1.73 -14.68
N GLY A 73 10.56 -0.56 -14.28
CA GLY A 73 11.67 -0.45 -13.33
C GLY A 73 11.27 -0.99 -11.95
N VAL A 74 12.13 -1.81 -11.35
CA VAL A 74 11.90 -2.34 -10.00
C VAL A 74 12.15 -1.24 -8.97
N GLN A 75 11.24 -1.11 -8.02
CA GLN A 75 11.16 -0.05 -7.03
C GLN A 75 10.91 -0.66 -5.66
N ALA A 76 11.53 -0.14 -4.61
CA ALA A 76 11.27 -0.55 -3.23
C ALA A 76 10.82 0.63 -2.37
N ALA A 77 9.72 0.50 -1.64
CA ALA A 77 9.17 1.56 -0.78
C ALA A 77 8.83 1.05 0.62
N HIS A 78 9.01 1.92 1.61
CA HIS A 78 8.49 1.72 2.97
C HIS A 78 7.24 2.56 3.16
N VAL A 79 6.17 1.94 3.63
CA VAL A 79 4.85 2.54 3.70
C VAL A 79 4.32 2.36 5.10
N THR A 80 4.05 3.47 5.76
CA THR A 80 3.35 3.45 7.04
C THR A 80 1.86 3.30 6.77
N CYS A 81 1.32 2.13 7.09
CA CYS A 81 -0.10 1.83 6.97
C CYS A 81 -0.80 2.00 8.31
N ARG A 82 -2.01 2.55 8.27
CA ARG A 82 -2.88 2.74 9.44
C ARG A 82 -4.02 1.74 9.40
N ARG A 83 -4.46 1.31 10.58
CA ARG A 83 -5.59 0.38 10.70
C ARG A 83 -6.85 1.02 10.10
N VAL A 84 -7.51 0.26 9.24
CA VAL A 84 -8.81 0.57 8.66
C VAL A 84 -9.86 -0.14 9.51
N PRO A 85 -10.77 0.59 10.17
CA PRO A 85 -11.84 -0.02 10.96
C PRO A 85 -12.74 -0.87 10.05
N SER A 86 -13.18 -2.02 10.56
CA SER A 86 -14.11 -2.88 9.82
C SER A 86 -15.45 -2.16 9.65
N PRO A 87 -16.17 -2.31 8.53
CA PRO A 87 -17.54 -1.81 8.44
C PRO A 87 -18.40 -2.48 9.52
N GLY A 88 -18.93 -1.69 10.47
CA GLY A 88 -19.64 -2.17 11.66
C GLY A 88 -18.80 -2.19 12.96
N GLU A 89 -17.53 -1.80 12.91
CA GLU A 89 -16.73 -1.48 14.08
C GLU A 89 -17.19 -0.09 14.56
N ASP A 90 -18.25 -0.07 15.37
CA ASP A 90 -18.86 1.12 15.97
C ASP A 90 -17.78 2.05 16.53
N THR A 91 -17.53 3.18 15.86
CA THR A 91 -17.01 4.37 16.54
C THR A 91 -18.13 4.98 17.37
N HIS A 92 -18.57 4.25 18.39
CA HIS A 92 -19.27 4.81 19.53
C HIS A 92 -18.24 5.63 20.32
N PHE A 93 -17.97 6.86 19.87
CA PHE A 93 -17.47 7.89 20.76
C PHE A 93 -18.63 8.24 21.70
N GLY A 94 -18.60 7.66 22.89
CA GLY A 94 -19.34 8.14 24.05
C GLY A 94 -18.72 9.40 24.64
#